data_AF-A0A8J7Z9B2-F1
#
_entry.id   AF-A0A8J7Z9B2-F1
#
_cell.length_a   1.000
_cell.length_b   1.000
_cell.length_c   1.000
_cell.angle_alpha   90.00
_cell.angle_beta   90.00
_cell.angle_gamma   90.00
#
_symmetry.space_group_name_H-M   'P 1'
#
loop_
_entity.id
_entity.type
_entity.pdbx_description
1 polymer ?
#
loop_
_entity_poly.entity_id
_entity_poly.type
_entity_poly.pdbx_seq_one_letter_code
_entity_poly.pdbx_strand_id
1 'polypeptide(L)'
;MNNFSFDELQRKDLLIALGLWLVVELVSFVFFPAVRLIHPGAKLRAWFIISVPLGLGGSVLIGASSRFMAAFNETASNQYKGLYSFLGQFGGWIGLAGVLFPLGMVCVEFFSSLGKA
;
A
#
# COMPACT_ATOMS: atom_id res chain seq x y z
N MET A 1 25.17 -18.23 -0.42
CA MET A 1 24.93 -17.39 -1.62
C MET A 1 23.45 -16.99 -1.71
N ASN A 2 22.82 -16.45 -0.65
CA ASN A 2 21.36 -16.15 -0.65
C ASN A 2 21.00 -14.65 -0.58
N ASN A 3 21.94 -13.76 -0.25
CA ASN A 3 21.62 -12.32 -0.07
C ASN A 3 21.16 -11.65 -1.37
N PHE A 4 21.69 -12.09 -2.52
CA PHE A 4 21.37 -11.50 -3.83
C PHE A 4 19.90 -11.73 -4.23
N SER A 5 19.34 -12.91 -3.90
CA SER A 5 17.95 -13.25 -4.23
C SER A 5 16.95 -12.46 -3.38
N PHE A 6 17.27 -12.17 -2.11
CA PHE A 6 16.36 -11.47 -1.21
C PHE A 6 16.31 -9.96 -1.44
N ASP A 7 17.45 -9.35 -1.75
CA ASP A 7 17.48 -7.92 -2.09
C ASP A 7 16.76 -7.65 -3.42
N GLU A 8 16.84 -8.58 -4.38
CA GLU A 8 16.12 -8.47 -5.64
C GLU A 8 14.60 -8.63 -5.46
N LEU A 9 14.16 -9.58 -4.63
CA LEU A 9 12.75 -9.75 -4.27
C LEU A 9 12.19 -8.51 -3.54
N GLN A 10 12.91 -8.02 -2.52
CA GLN A 10 12.53 -6.82 -1.79
C GLN A 10 12.39 -5.61 -2.73
N ARG A 11 13.36 -5.42 -3.63
CA ARG A 11 13.36 -4.31 -4.57
C ARG A 11 12.19 -4.41 -5.54
N LYS A 12 11.92 -5.61 -6.06
CA LYS A 12 10.80 -5.86 -6.96
C LYS A 12 9.46 -5.56 -6.30
N ASP A 13 9.23 -6.06 -5.09
CA ASP A 13 7.97 -5.85 -4.36
C ASP A 13 7.78 -4.38 -3.96
N LEU A 14 8.86 -3.72 -3.54
CA LEU A 14 8.85 -2.28 -3.27
C LEU A 14 8.50 -1.47 -4.52
N LEU A 15 9.11 -1.78 -5.67
CA LEU A 15 8.83 -1.09 -6.94
C LEU A 15 7.40 -1.34 -7.43
N ILE A 16 6.89 -2.57 -7.28
CA ILE A 16 5.49 -2.90 -7.60
C ILE A 16 4.55 -2.12 -6.69
N ALA A 17 4.81 -2.07 -5.38
CA ALA A 17 3.98 -1.34 -4.43
C ALA A 17 4.00 0.17 -4.67
N LEU A 18 5.16 0.75 -4.98
CA LEU A 18 5.31 2.15 -5.39
C LEU A 18 4.55 2.44 -6.69
N GLY A 19 4.71 1.59 -7.69
CA GLY A 19 4.01 1.72 -8.97
C GLY A 19 2.49 1.64 -8.79
N LEU A 20 2.02 0.68 -7.98
CA LEU A 20 0.61 0.54 -7.64
C LEU A 20 0.08 1.79 -6.93
N TRP A 21 0.80 2.29 -5.91
CA TRP A 21 0.43 3.52 -5.21
C TRP A 21 0.34 4.71 -6.18
N LEU A 22 1.32 4.92 -7.05
CA LEU A 22 1.32 6.01 -8.03
C LEU A 22 0.13 5.92 -8.99
N VAL A 23 -0.17 4.74 -9.51
CA VAL A 23 -1.33 4.52 -10.39
C VAL A 23 -2.62 4.82 -9.64
N VAL A 24 -2.75 4.31 -8.42
CA VAL A 24 -3.91 4.54 -7.55
C VAL A 24 -4.05 6.03 -7.22
N GLU A 25 -2.97 6.73 -6.95
CA GLU A 25 -2.96 8.16 -6.64
C GLU A 25 -3.38 9.00 -7.86
N LEU A 26 -2.87 8.68 -9.06
CA LEU A 26 -3.27 9.30 -10.32
C LEU A 26 -4.76 9.09 -10.60
N VAL A 27 -5.23 7.86 -10.49
CA VAL A 27 -6.65 7.56 -10.72
C VAL A 27 -7.51 8.33 -9.71
N SER A 28 -7.15 8.28 -8.43
CA SER A 28 -7.92 8.85 -7.32
C SER A 28 -7.99 10.38 -7.37
N PHE A 29 -6.86 11.06 -7.54
CA PHE A 29 -6.78 12.53 -7.42
C PHE A 29 -6.72 13.28 -8.74
N VAL A 30 -6.50 12.59 -9.87
CA VAL A 30 -6.51 13.23 -11.20
C VAL A 30 -7.69 12.76 -12.02
N PHE A 31 -7.86 11.44 -12.20
CA PHE A 31 -8.93 10.92 -13.07
C PHE A 31 -10.33 11.19 -12.51
N PHE A 32 -10.63 10.75 -11.28
CA PHE A 32 -11.97 10.90 -10.67
C PHE A 32 -12.45 12.36 -10.59
N PRO A 33 -11.63 13.34 -10.16
CA PRO A 33 -12.01 14.75 -10.20
C PRO A 33 -12.18 15.28 -11.63
N ALA A 34 -11.34 14.85 -12.59
CA ALA A 34 -11.42 15.32 -13.97
C ALA A 34 -12.74 14.91 -14.65
N VAL A 35 -13.25 13.72 -14.36
CA VAL A 35 -14.58 13.27 -14.83
C VAL A 35 -15.74 13.78 -13.95
N ARG A 36 -15.47 14.68 -12.99
CA ARG A 36 -16.45 15.25 -12.05
C ARG A 36 -17.23 14.22 -11.22
N LEU A 37 -16.65 13.03 -11.02
CA LEU A 37 -17.25 12.00 -10.15
C LEU A 37 -17.15 12.38 -8.66
N ILE A 38 -16.15 13.19 -8.32
CA ILE A 38 -15.94 13.72 -6.96
C ILE A 38 -15.66 15.22 -7.03
N HIS A 39 -16.08 15.96 -5.99
CA HIS A 39 -15.86 17.40 -5.94
C HIS A 39 -14.42 17.70 -5.46
N PRO A 40 -13.62 18.43 -6.26
CA PRO A 40 -12.29 18.87 -5.85
C PRO A 40 -12.43 19.99 -4.80
N GLY A 41 -12.67 19.60 -3.55
CA GLY A 41 -12.71 20.51 -2.40
C GLY A 41 -11.40 20.51 -1.61
N ALA A 42 -11.37 21.28 -0.52
CA ALA A 42 -10.23 21.34 0.41
C ALA A 42 -9.84 19.96 1.00
N LYS A 43 -10.80 19.03 1.10
CA LYS A 43 -10.59 17.65 1.57
C LYS A 43 -9.65 16.86 0.67
N LEU A 44 -9.76 17.03 -0.66
CA LEU A 44 -8.97 16.29 -1.63
C LEU A 44 -7.47 16.57 -1.47
N ARG A 45 -7.13 17.85 -1.24
CA ARG A 45 -5.76 18.30 -0.97
C ARG A 45 -5.21 17.74 0.34
N ALA A 46 -6.04 17.70 1.40
CA ALA A 46 -5.64 17.12 2.67
C ALA A 46 -5.36 15.60 2.54
N TRP A 47 -6.22 14.88 1.82
CA TRP A 47 -6.04 13.45 1.58
C TRP A 47 -4.82 13.14 0.73
N PHE A 48 -4.52 13.96 -0.28
CA PHE A 48 -3.29 13.85 -1.06
C PHE A 48 -2.03 14.05 -0.18
N ILE A 49 -2.03 15.06 0.70
CA ILE A 49 -0.89 15.29 1.60
C ILE A 49 -0.68 14.11 2.55
N ILE A 50 -1.76 13.46 2.99
CA ILE A 50 -1.70 12.28 3.86
C ILE A 50 -1.34 11.01 3.06
N SER A 51 -1.76 10.90 1.79
CA SER A 51 -1.46 9.73 0.97
C SER A 51 0.01 9.59 0.63
N VAL A 52 0.74 10.69 0.47
CA VAL A 52 2.17 10.66 0.15
C VAL A 52 2.99 9.90 1.20
N PRO A 53 2.98 10.26 2.50
CA PRO A 53 3.73 9.52 3.51
C PRO A 53 3.17 8.09 3.72
N LEU A 54 1.86 7.88 3.56
CA LEU A 54 1.25 6.55 3.69
C LEU A 54 1.59 5.60 2.54
N GLY A 55 1.64 6.09 1.30
CA GLY A 55 1.99 5.32 0.12
C GLY A 55 3.48 4.98 0.08
N LEU A 56 4.34 5.98 0.37
CA LEU A 56 5.77 5.76 0.51
C LEU A 56 6.08 4.81 1.67
N GLY A 57 5.53 5.09 2.87
CA GLY A 57 5.70 4.23 4.03
C GLY A 57 5.16 2.82 3.80
N GLY A 58 3.99 2.70 3.18
CA GLY A 58 3.35 1.42 2.89
C GLY A 58 4.13 0.58 1.88
N SER A 59 4.70 1.20 0.84
CA SER A 59 5.54 0.50 -0.14
C SER A 59 6.84 -0.04 0.46
N VAL A 60 7.48 0.73 1.34
CA VAL A 60 8.67 0.30 2.09
C VAL A 60 8.32 -0.85 3.03
N LEU A 61 7.18 -0.75 3.71
CA LEU A 61 6.72 -1.75 4.66
C LEU A 61 6.34 -3.08 3.97
N ILE A 62 5.76 -3.03 2.76
CA ILE A 62 5.56 -4.22 1.90
C ILE A 62 6.90 -4.87 1.55
N GLY A 63 7.86 -4.10 1.03
CA GLY A 63 9.18 -4.65 0.68
C GLY A 63 9.91 -5.25 1.88
N ALA A 64 9.85 -4.60 3.04
CA ALA A 64 10.43 -5.10 4.29
C ALA A 64 9.72 -6.37 4.78
N SER A 65 8.39 -6.42 4.69
CA SER A 65 7.59 -7.60 5.01
C SER A 65 7.95 -8.81 4.11
N SER A 66 8.08 -8.60 2.80
CA SER A 66 8.48 -9.66 1.86
C SER A 66 9.85 -10.24 2.18
N ARG A 67 10.84 -9.39 2.48
CA ARG A 67 12.17 -9.84 2.90
C ARG A 67 12.13 -10.61 4.21
N PHE A 68 11.36 -10.12 5.18
CA PHE A 68 11.20 -10.76 6.47
C PHE A 68 10.58 -12.16 6.32
N MET A 69 9.51 -12.28 5.54
CA MET A 69 8.87 -13.57 5.23
C MET A 69 9.83 -14.53 4.52
N ALA A 70 10.57 -14.05 3.52
CA ALA A 70 11.48 -14.89 2.74
C ALA A 70 12.67 -15.40 3.58
N ALA A 71 13.28 -14.55 4.42
CA ALA A 71 14.39 -14.92 5.30
C ALA A 71 13.97 -15.90 6.42
N PHE A 72 12.79 -15.71 7.02
CA PHE A 72 12.29 -16.60 8.06
C PHE A 72 11.79 -17.94 7.52
N ASN A 73 11.30 -18.00 6.27
CA ASN A 73 10.88 -19.25 5.67
C ASN A 73 12.06 -20.21 5.40
N GLU A 74 13.26 -19.67 5.14
CA GLU A 74 14.48 -20.48 4.97
C GLU A 74 15.12 -20.90 6.30
N THR A 75 14.97 -20.12 7.38
CA THR A 75 15.77 -20.28 8.61
C THR A 75 15.00 -20.86 9.79
N ALA A 76 13.66 -20.78 9.83
CA ALA A 76 12.89 -21.11 11.03
C ALA A 76 12.62 -22.62 11.20
N SER A 77 13.03 -23.16 12.36
CA SER A 77 12.52 -24.43 12.87
C SER A 77 11.01 -24.33 13.16
N ASN A 78 10.28 -25.44 13.01
CA ASN A 78 8.81 -25.52 12.98
C ASN A 78 8.05 -24.83 14.15
N GLN A 79 8.73 -24.49 15.25
CA GLN A 79 8.11 -24.12 16.52
C GLN A 79 7.67 -22.64 16.60
N TYR A 80 8.26 -21.73 15.82
CA TYR A 80 7.88 -20.29 15.80
C TYR A 80 7.43 -19.77 14.44
N LYS A 81 7.36 -20.65 13.43
CA LYS A 81 7.06 -20.30 12.04
C LYS A 81 5.72 -19.58 11.87
N GLY A 82 4.72 -19.94 12.67
CA GLY A 82 3.38 -19.31 12.63
C GLY A 82 3.37 -17.84 13.10
N LEU A 83 4.05 -17.52 14.20
CA LEU A 83 4.06 -16.16 14.78
C LEU A 83 4.81 -15.18 13.86
N TYR A 84 5.95 -15.59 13.31
CA TYR A 84 6.74 -14.75 12.40
C TYR A 84 6.06 -14.59 11.04
N SER A 85 5.38 -15.64 10.53
CA SER A 85 4.55 -15.52 9.33
C SER A 85 3.39 -14.54 9.53
N PHE A 86 2.79 -14.53 10.72
CA PHE A 86 1.71 -13.60 11.05
C PHE A 86 2.22 -12.15 11.11
N LEU A 87 3.37 -11.89 11.74
CA LEU A 87 3.99 -10.57 11.78
C LEU A 87 4.34 -10.05 10.38
N GLY A 88 4.92 -10.91 9.54
CA GLY A 88 5.23 -10.61 8.15
C GLY A 88 3.96 -10.24 7.38
N GLN A 89 2.92 -11.08 7.44
CA GLN A 89 1.65 -10.80 6.78
C GLN A 89 0.98 -9.52 7.30
N PHE A 90 0.97 -9.29 8.62
CA PHE A 90 0.44 -8.04 9.18
C PHE A 90 1.15 -6.81 8.63
N GLY A 91 2.48 -6.87 8.50
CA GLY A 91 3.26 -5.84 7.82
C GLY A 91 2.77 -5.64 6.38
N GLY A 92 2.65 -6.70 5.59
CA GLY A 92 2.16 -6.60 4.21
C GLY A 92 0.78 -5.96 4.10
N TRP A 93 -0.16 -6.31 4.98
CA TRP A 93 -1.52 -5.77 5.01
C TRP A 93 -1.57 -4.30 5.39
N ILE A 94 -0.81 -3.89 6.42
CA ILE A 94 -0.73 -2.47 6.81
C ILE A 94 -0.13 -1.65 5.68
N GLY A 95 0.89 -2.17 5.01
CA GLY A 95 1.52 -1.50 3.88
C GLY A 95 0.58 -1.38 2.68
N LEU A 96 -0.20 -2.43 2.40
CA LEU A 96 -1.23 -2.41 1.37
C LEU A 96 -2.34 -1.40 1.67
N ALA A 97 -2.78 -1.30 2.92
CA ALA A 97 -3.75 -0.29 3.35
C ALA A 97 -3.23 1.13 3.12
N GLY A 98 -1.95 1.39 3.39
CA GLY A 98 -1.31 2.67 3.10
C GLY A 98 -1.24 2.98 1.60
N VAL A 99 -0.85 2.00 0.78
CA VAL A 99 -0.79 2.11 -0.70
C VAL A 99 -2.18 2.37 -1.31
N LEU A 100 -3.22 1.72 -0.79
CA LEU A 100 -4.61 1.84 -1.27
C LEU A 100 -5.40 2.97 -0.62
N PHE A 101 -4.81 3.72 0.31
CA PHE A 101 -5.45 4.84 0.99
C PHE A 101 -6.12 5.85 0.03
N PRO A 102 -5.48 6.31 -1.07
CA PRO A 102 -6.10 7.25 -2.00
C PRO A 102 -7.45 6.73 -2.55
N LEU A 103 -7.46 5.45 -2.94
CA LEU A 103 -8.63 4.80 -3.52
C LEU A 103 -9.75 4.68 -2.49
N GLY A 104 -9.41 4.26 -1.27
CA GLY A 104 -10.37 4.17 -0.17
C GLY A 104 -11.07 5.49 0.10
N MET A 105 -10.31 6.60 0.18
CA MET A 105 -10.87 7.92 0.46
C MET A 105 -11.78 8.42 -0.68
N VAL A 106 -11.39 8.19 -1.93
CA VAL A 106 -12.22 8.56 -3.09
C VAL A 106 -13.49 7.73 -3.15
N CYS A 107 -13.43 6.43 -2.88
CA CYS A 107 -14.61 5.59 -2.80
C CYS A 107 -15.57 6.07 -1.70
N VAL A 108 -15.07 6.41 -0.51
CA VAL A 108 -15.90 6.95 0.59
C VAL A 108 -16.60 8.23 0.17
N GLU A 109 -15.91 9.14 -0.51
CA GLU A 109 -16.51 10.38 -1.01
C GLU A 109 -17.56 10.12 -2.09
N PHE A 110 -17.28 9.20 -3.02
CA PHE A 110 -18.20 8.80 -4.09
C PHE A 110 -19.49 8.16 -3.54
N PHE A 111 -19.39 7.24 -2.58
CA PHE A 111 -20.59 6.66 -1.96
C PHE A 111 -21.34 7.68 -1.09
N SER A 112 -20.62 8.59 -0.44
CA SER A 112 -21.23 9.66 0.36
C SER A 112 -21.95 10.70 -0.50
N SER A 113 -21.54 10.91 -1.74
CA SER A 113 -22.23 11.79 -2.68
C SER A 113 -23.48 11.13 -3.27
N LEU A 114 -23.45 9.82 -3.54
CA LEU A 114 -24.62 9.06 -3.99
C LEU A 114 -25.75 9.02 -2.94
N GLY A 115 -25.42 8.87 -1.66
CA GLY A 115 -26.42 8.84 -0.59
C GLY A 115 -27.09 10.19 -0.30
N LYS A 116 -26.65 11.28 -0.95
CA LYS A 116 -27.20 12.64 -0.81
C LYS A 116 -27.94 13.13 -2.06
N ALA A 117 -27.91 12.36 -3.15
CA ALA A 117 -28.65 12.61 -4.39
C ALA A 117 -30.05 12.01 -4.32
#